data_AF-A0A948RC83-F1
#
_entry.id   AF-A0A948RC83-F1
#
_cell.length_a   1.000
_cell.length_b   1.000
_cell.length_c   1.000
_cell.angle_alpha   90.00
_cell.angle_beta   90.00
_cell.angle_gamma   90.00
#
_symmetry.space_group_name_H-M   'P 1'
#
loop_
_entity.id
_entity.type
_entity.pdbx_description
1 polymer ?
#
loop_
_entity_poly.entity_id
_entity_poly.type
_entity_poly.pdbx_seq_one_letter_code
_entity_poly.pdbx_strand_id
1 'polypeptide(L)'
;MRGWARSIELLRAQRSDPDVAAHARALFEDRRVFWAPSEHDMMRRLNNEQDAIRFDVLYVGQAYGKDGSRNALDQLLKHETLQKISVKGTPAGRRLTLLMLKIEPGNRMITVMIPWAGNKEDGPKRIAAGLDKLFGTSDAERVALYEASLIRYFQPPFNKEFKDSFPSTNLKVLTDCHEKDFAGLISEICIDELPFKLTSEAVEPAQYNIARFDLHEDEARRMFFSPKV
;
A
#
# COMPACT_ATOMS: atom_id res chain seq x y z
N MET A 1 -19.31 -5.92 -23.90
CA MET A 1 -19.53 -6.75 -22.69
C MET A 1 -20.09 -8.16 -22.95
N ARG A 2 -20.87 -8.43 -24.02
CA ARG A 2 -21.46 -9.78 -24.26
C ARG A 2 -20.47 -10.89 -24.65
N GLY A 3 -19.35 -10.56 -25.31
CA GLY A 3 -18.36 -11.57 -25.72
C GLY A 3 -17.60 -12.20 -24.56
N TRP A 4 -17.35 -11.44 -23.49
CA TRP A 4 -16.51 -11.85 -22.36
C TRP A 4 -17.15 -12.93 -21.48
N ALA A 5 -18.45 -12.81 -21.18
CA ALA A 5 -19.18 -13.83 -20.41
C ALA A 5 -19.18 -15.18 -21.14
N ARG A 6 -19.29 -15.16 -22.47
CA ARG A 6 -19.30 -16.34 -23.33
C ARG A 6 -17.94 -17.03 -23.38
N SER A 7 -16.84 -16.28 -23.36
CA SER A 7 -15.49 -16.85 -23.28
C SER A 7 -15.22 -17.59 -21.96
N ILE A 8 -15.79 -17.12 -20.85
CA ILE A 8 -15.65 -17.79 -19.55
C ILE A 8 -16.48 -19.08 -19.49
N GLU A 9 -17.68 -19.10 -20.06
CA GLU A 9 -18.48 -20.33 -20.19
C GLU A 9 -17.74 -21.40 -21.00
N LEU A 10 -17.06 -21.00 -22.09
CA LEU A 10 -16.27 -21.92 -22.91
C LEU A 10 -15.03 -22.46 -22.19
N LEU A 11 -14.40 -21.69 -21.29
CA LEU A 11 -13.29 -22.16 -20.45
C LEU A 11 -13.74 -23.11 -19.34
N ARG A 12 -15.02 -23.01 -18.91
CA ARG A 12 -15.63 -23.92 -17.94
C ARG A 12 -16.12 -25.22 -18.56
N ALA A 13 -16.52 -25.19 -19.84
CA ALA A 13 -16.85 -26.39 -20.59
C ALA A 13 -15.58 -27.23 -20.85
N GLN A 14 -15.61 -28.52 -20.52
CA GLN A 14 -14.44 -29.40 -20.61
C GLN A 14 -13.87 -29.46 -22.04
N ARG A 15 -12.53 -29.49 -22.12
CA ARG A 15 -11.67 -29.48 -23.32
C ARG A 15 -11.92 -30.59 -24.36
N SER A 16 -12.81 -31.54 -24.09
CA SER A 16 -13.03 -32.77 -24.87
C SER A 16 -14.29 -32.75 -25.73
N ASP A 17 -15.09 -31.68 -25.67
CA ASP A 17 -16.29 -31.55 -26.51
C ASP A 17 -15.92 -30.98 -27.90
N PRO A 18 -16.15 -31.74 -28.99
CA PRO A 18 -15.85 -31.30 -30.35
C PRO A 18 -16.63 -30.05 -30.79
N ASP A 19 -17.81 -29.79 -30.20
CA ASP A 19 -18.60 -28.58 -30.49
C ASP A 19 -17.97 -27.33 -29.88
N VAL A 20 -17.33 -27.45 -28.70
CA VAL A 20 -16.58 -26.34 -28.07
C VAL A 20 -15.36 -25.95 -28.92
N ALA A 21 -14.68 -26.92 -29.53
CA ALA A 21 -13.54 -26.67 -30.42
C ALA A 21 -13.94 -26.00 -31.75
N ALA A 22 -15.07 -26.40 -32.33
CA ALA A 22 -15.64 -25.76 -33.52
C ALA A 22 -16.12 -24.33 -33.23
N HIS A 23 -16.77 -24.13 -32.09
CA HIS A 23 -17.24 -22.80 -31.65
C HIS A 23 -16.08 -21.87 -31.31
N ALA A 24 -15.02 -22.38 -30.68
CA ALA A 24 -13.79 -21.62 -30.44
C ALA A 24 -13.12 -21.19 -31.76
N ARG A 25 -13.03 -22.08 -32.76
CA ARG A 25 -12.47 -21.74 -34.09
C ARG A 25 -13.27 -20.65 -34.80
N ALA A 26 -14.61 -20.75 -34.82
CA ALA A 26 -15.48 -19.72 -35.40
C ALA A 26 -15.33 -18.35 -34.70
N LEU A 27 -15.03 -18.35 -33.40
CA LEU A 27 -14.75 -17.15 -32.61
C LEU A 27 -13.33 -16.58 -32.84
N PHE A 28 -12.34 -17.42 -33.15
CA PHE A 28 -10.97 -16.98 -33.52
C PHE A 28 -10.91 -16.33 -34.91
N GLU A 29 -11.81 -16.71 -35.82
CA GLU A 29 -11.87 -16.18 -37.19
C GLU A 29 -12.59 -14.83 -37.27
N ASP A 30 -13.50 -14.52 -36.33
CA ASP A 30 -14.15 -13.21 -36.21
C ASP A 30 -13.23 -12.20 -35.51
N ARG A 31 -12.36 -11.57 -36.29
CA ARG A 31 -11.34 -10.58 -35.87
C ARG A 31 -11.87 -9.31 -35.18
N ARG A 32 -13.16 -9.21 -34.83
CA ARG A 32 -13.74 -7.97 -34.30
C ARG A 32 -13.82 -7.88 -32.77
N VAL A 33 -13.84 -8.98 -32.01
CA VAL A 33 -14.05 -8.87 -30.54
C VAL A 33 -13.47 -10.05 -29.74
N PHE A 34 -12.17 -10.32 -29.82
CA PHE A 34 -11.51 -11.17 -28.82
C PHE A 34 -10.36 -10.42 -28.15
N TRP A 35 -10.64 -9.81 -27.00
CA TRP A 35 -9.61 -9.48 -26.02
C TRP A 35 -9.41 -10.75 -25.20
N ALA A 36 -8.50 -11.62 -25.63
CA ALA A 36 -8.01 -12.66 -24.74
C ALA A 36 -7.44 -11.95 -23.49
N PRO A 37 -7.85 -12.31 -22.27
CA PRO A 37 -7.20 -11.76 -21.09
C PRO A 37 -5.70 -12.07 -21.20
N SER A 38 -4.87 -11.08 -20.90
CA SER A 38 -3.43 -11.29 -20.83
C SER A 38 -3.12 -12.37 -19.78
N GLU A 39 -1.96 -13.01 -19.87
CA GLU A 39 -1.49 -13.91 -18.82
C GLU A 39 -1.55 -13.25 -17.44
N HIS A 40 -1.20 -11.96 -17.39
CA HIS A 40 -1.32 -11.13 -16.19
C HIS A 40 -2.77 -11.02 -15.67
N ASP A 41 -3.73 -10.74 -16.55
CA ASP A 41 -5.15 -10.66 -16.16
C ASP A 41 -5.68 -11.99 -15.65
N MET A 42 -5.25 -13.10 -16.26
CA MET A 42 -5.60 -14.45 -15.82
C MET A 42 -4.98 -14.75 -14.45
N MET A 43 -3.69 -14.47 -14.24
CA MET A 43 -3.01 -14.69 -12.97
C MET A 43 -3.62 -13.84 -11.84
N ARG A 44 -3.86 -12.54 -12.10
CA ARG A 44 -4.50 -11.65 -11.12
C ARG A 44 -5.88 -12.18 -10.71
N ARG A 45 -6.67 -12.66 -11.67
CA ARG A 45 -8.00 -13.20 -11.40
C ARG A 45 -7.95 -14.52 -10.65
N LEU A 46 -7.07 -15.44 -11.05
CA LEU A 46 -6.83 -16.69 -10.34
C LEU A 46 -6.43 -16.42 -8.89
N ASN A 47 -5.53 -15.48 -8.64
CA ASN A 47 -5.16 -15.13 -7.26
C ASN A 47 -6.31 -14.46 -6.49
N ASN A 48 -7.10 -13.60 -7.14
CA ASN A 48 -8.25 -12.98 -6.48
C ASN A 48 -9.36 -13.99 -6.12
N GLU A 49 -9.58 -15.01 -6.95
CA GLU A 49 -10.63 -16.03 -6.75
C GLU A 49 -10.17 -17.19 -5.85
N GLN A 50 -8.90 -17.61 -5.94
CA GLN A 50 -8.36 -18.75 -5.21
C GLN A 50 -7.58 -18.36 -3.96
N ASP A 51 -7.23 -17.08 -3.83
CA ASP A 51 -6.40 -16.56 -2.74
C ASP A 51 -5.11 -17.38 -2.52
N ALA A 52 -4.50 -17.76 -3.64
CA ALA A 52 -3.48 -18.80 -3.69
C ALA A 52 -2.14 -18.34 -3.11
N ILE A 53 -1.82 -17.05 -3.19
CA ILE A 53 -0.53 -16.51 -2.73
C ILE A 53 -0.77 -15.38 -1.70
N ARG A 54 -0.62 -15.74 -0.42
CA ARG A 54 -0.70 -14.84 0.72
C ARG A 54 0.66 -14.71 1.39
N PHE A 55 0.99 -13.49 1.80
CA PHE A 55 2.15 -13.20 2.64
C PHE A 55 1.71 -12.60 3.97
N ASP A 56 1.96 -13.34 5.04
CA ASP A 56 1.78 -12.87 6.41
C ASP A 56 2.89 -11.86 6.74
N VAL A 57 2.54 -10.61 7.02
CA VAL A 57 3.49 -9.55 7.36
C VAL A 57 3.99 -9.77 8.79
N LEU A 58 5.22 -10.26 8.92
CA LEU A 58 5.84 -10.57 10.22
C LEU A 58 6.62 -9.41 10.83
N TYR A 59 7.17 -8.53 9.99
CA TYR A 59 7.99 -7.40 10.39
C TYR A 59 8.01 -6.33 9.29
N VAL A 60 8.01 -5.07 9.68
CA VAL A 60 8.28 -3.92 8.81
C VAL A 60 9.45 -3.14 9.41
N GLY A 61 10.40 -2.74 8.58
CA GLY A 61 11.54 -1.94 9.04
C GLY A 61 12.16 -1.12 7.94
N GLN A 62 12.84 -0.05 8.33
CA GLN A 62 13.65 0.76 7.41
C GLN A 62 15.02 0.13 7.12
N ALA A 63 15.50 0.33 5.89
CA ALA A 63 16.84 -0.04 5.44
C ALA A 63 17.63 1.17 4.93
N TYR A 64 17.51 2.32 5.63
CA TYR A 64 18.18 3.56 5.24
C TYR A 64 19.56 3.68 5.89
N GLY A 65 20.61 3.89 5.08
CA GLY A 65 21.98 4.09 5.56
C GLY A 65 22.25 5.56 5.91
N LYS A 66 23.05 5.81 6.97
CA LYS A 66 23.43 7.18 7.39
C LYS A 66 24.12 8.01 6.31
N ASP A 67 24.79 7.39 5.34
CA ASP A 67 25.62 8.08 4.32
C ASP A 67 25.43 7.55 2.89
N GLY A 68 24.29 6.90 2.57
CA GLY A 68 24.02 6.37 1.22
C GLY A 68 25.00 5.30 0.70
N SER A 69 26.01 4.92 1.49
CA SER A 69 27.18 4.14 1.04
C SER A 69 27.22 2.70 1.56
N ARG A 70 26.11 2.16 2.09
CA ARG A 70 26.05 0.75 2.53
C ARG A 70 24.79 0.06 2.04
N ASN A 71 25.00 -1.11 1.45
CA ASN A 71 24.03 -1.95 0.79
C ASN A 71 22.94 -2.38 1.79
N ALA A 72 21.65 -2.24 1.45
CA ALA A 72 20.54 -2.65 2.33
C ALA A 72 20.71 -4.10 2.85
N LEU A 73 21.32 -4.96 2.01
CA LEU A 73 21.67 -6.34 2.34
C LEU A 73 22.66 -6.47 3.51
N ASP A 74 23.66 -5.58 3.61
CA ASP A 74 24.68 -5.63 4.68
C ASP A 74 24.08 -5.28 6.06
N GLN A 75 23.07 -4.42 6.08
CA GLN A 75 22.32 -4.11 7.30
C GLN A 75 21.40 -5.27 7.69
N LEU A 76 20.71 -5.89 6.72
CA LEU A 76 19.84 -7.04 6.96
C LEU A 76 20.62 -8.22 7.58
N LEU A 77 21.85 -8.47 7.11
CA LEU A 77 22.71 -9.51 7.67
C LEU A 77 23.01 -9.31 9.16
N LYS A 78 23.06 -8.06 9.64
CA LYS A 78 23.33 -7.71 11.05
C LYS A 78 22.05 -7.42 11.84
N HIS A 79 20.88 -7.51 11.21
CA HIS A 79 19.62 -7.10 11.82
C HIS A 79 19.10 -8.18 12.79
N GLU A 80 19.19 -7.89 14.09
CA GLU A 80 18.88 -8.85 15.16
C GLU A 80 17.45 -9.42 15.05
N THR A 81 16.45 -8.60 14.70
CA THR A 81 15.07 -9.07 14.56
C THR A 81 14.90 -10.00 13.36
N LEU A 82 15.61 -9.76 12.26
CA LEU A 82 15.52 -10.63 11.09
C LEU A 82 16.15 -11.99 11.39
N GLN A 83 17.30 -11.98 12.07
CA GLN A 83 17.94 -13.20 12.55
C GLN A 83 17.03 -13.98 13.52
N LYS A 84 16.37 -13.29 14.46
CA LYS A 84 15.38 -13.91 15.36
C LYS A 84 14.24 -14.58 14.61
N ILE A 85 13.69 -13.93 13.58
CA ILE A 85 12.63 -14.50 12.74
C ILE A 85 13.14 -15.74 12.00
N SER A 86 14.32 -15.66 11.38
CA SER A 86 14.93 -16.77 10.64
C SER A 86 15.21 -17.99 11.53
N VAL A 87 15.68 -17.78 12.77
CA VAL A 87 15.96 -18.86 13.72
C VAL A 87 14.67 -19.51 14.26
N LYS A 88 13.58 -18.76 14.40
CA LYS A 88 12.29 -19.30 14.87
C LYS A 88 11.70 -20.35 13.92
N GLY A 89 12.21 -20.41 12.69
CA GLY A 89 11.77 -21.35 11.67
C GLY A 89 10.46 -20.92 11.00
N THR A 90 10.22 -21.46 9.82
CA THR A 90 8.97 -21.22 9.07
C THR A 90 8.06 -22.45 9.19
N PRO A 91 6.74 -22.29 9.43
CA PRO A 91 5.81 -23.41 9.45
C PRO A 91 5.86 -24.23 8.16
N ALA A 92 5.51 -25.52 8.24
CA ALA A 92 5.46 -26.40 7.07
C ALA A 92 4.54 -25.80 5.98
N GLY A 93 5.02 -25.81 4.73
CA GLY A 93 4.30 -25.25 3.59
C GLY A 93 4.39 -23.72 3.42
N ARG A 94 5.10 -23.01 4.32
CA ARG A 94 5.37 -21.57 4.18
C ARG A 94 6.85 -21.32 3.88
N ARG A 95 7.14 -20.15 3.28
CA ARG A 95 8.50 -19.67 3.03
C ARG A 95 8.68 -18.28 3.61
N LEU A 96 9.79 -18.07 4.31
CA LEU A 96 10.22 -16.73 4.70
C LEU A 96 10.73 -15.99 3.46
N THR A 97 10.13 -14.83 3.19
CA THR A 97 10.44 -13.98 2.04
C THR A 97 10.68 -12.56 2.50
N LEU A 98 11.66 -11.90 1.90
CA LEU A 98 12.02 -10.52 2.18
C LEU A 98 11.53 -9.65 1.02
N LEU A 99 10.58 -8.75 1.30
CA LEU A 99 10.06 -7.81 0.31
C LEU A 99 10.74 -6.45 0.52
N MET A 100 11.52 -6.03 -0.47
CA MET A 100 12.17 -4.72 -0.47
C MET A 100 11.35 -3.76 -1.32
N LEU A 101 10.91 -2.66 -0.72
CA LEU A 101 10.14 -1.62 -1.39
C LEU A 101 10.96 -0.34 -1.42
N LYS A 102 10.97 0.33 -2.57
CA LYS A 102 11.48 1.69 -2.69
C LYS A 102 10.29 2.65 -2.70
N ILE A 103 10.38 3.72 -1.93
CA ILE A 103 9.40 4.79 -1.97
C ILE A 103 9.67 5.61 -3.23
N GLU A 104 8.69 5.67 -4.13
CA GLU A 104 8.76 6.56 -5.28
C GLU A 104 8.31 7.96 -4.85
N PRO A 105 9.20 8.98 -4.90
CA PRO A 105 8.86 10.34 -4.55
C PRO A 105 7.99 10.95 -5.65
N GLY A 106 6.67 10.86 -5.47
CA GLY A 106 5.68 11.33 -6.43
C GLY A 106 4.40 11.75 -5.73
N ASN A 107 4.52 12.53 -4.65
CA ASN A 107 3.38 12.95 -3.84
C ASN A 107 2.34 13.65 -4.73
N ARG A 108 1.19 12.99 -4.95
CA ARG A 108 0.05 13.58 -5.64
C ARG A 108 -0.58 14.61 -4.72
N MET A 109 -0.43 15.88 -5.06
CA MET A 109 -1.10 16.97 -4.34
C MET A 109 -2.57 17.04 -4.77
N ILE A 110 -3.48 16.80 -3.83
CA ILE A 110 -4.90 17.08 -4.00
C ILE A 110 -5.21 18.31 -3.14
N THR A 111 -5.36 19.46 -3.79
CA THR A 111 -5.76 20.70 -3.11
C THR A 111 -7.28 20.79 -3.09
N VAL A 112 -7.87 20.79 -1.89
CA VAL A 112 -9.29 21.04 -1.69
C VAL A 112 -9.46 22.48 -1.23
N MET A 113 -10.03 23.32 -2.10
CA MET A 113 -10.39 24.69 -1.74
C MET A 113 -11.79 24.68 -1.12
N ILE A 114 -11.90 25.17 0.12
CA ILE A 114 -13.16 25.26 0.85
C ILE A 114 -13.61 26.74 0.86
N PRO A 115 -14.58 27.15 0.01
CA PRO A 115 -14.95 28.56 -0.16
C PRO A 115 -15.51 29.21 1.12
N TRP A 116 -16.05 28.39 2.03
CA TRP A 116 -16.70 28.81 3.28
C TRP A 116 -15.86 28.55 4.53
N ALA A 117 -14.54 28.38 4.40
CA ALA A 117 -13.66 28.24 5.56
C ALA A 117 -13.78 29.47 6.47
N GLY A 118 -13.96 29.24 7.78
CA GLY A 118 -14.12 30.30 8.79
C GLY A 118 -12.84 31.11 9.05
N ASN A 119 -11.68 30.62 8.61
CA ASN A 119 -10.40 31.31 8.67
C ASN A 119 -9.86 31.55 7.25
N LYS A 120 -9.78 32.82 6.84
CA LYS A 120 -9.33 33.24 5.51
C LYS A 120 -7.95 33.90 5.51
N GLU A 121 -7.39 34.19 6.68
CA GLU A 121 -6.16 34.99 6.80
C GLU A 121 -4.88 34.14 6.79
N ASP A 122 -4.94 32.90 7.31
CA ASP A 122 -3.77 32.02 7.38
C ASP A 122 -3.52 31.20 6.10
N GLY A 123 -4.48 31.20 5.15
CA GLY A 123 -4.48 30.32 3.99
C GLY A 123 -3.17 30.32 3.18
N PRO A 124 -2.65 31.48 2.74
CA PRO A 124 -1.42 31.54 1.95
C PRO A 124 -0.19 30.98 2.68
N LYS A 125 -0.06 31.24 3.99
CA LYS A 125 1.07 30.74 4.80
C LYS A 125 1.01 29.23 4.97
N ARG A 126 -0.19 28.67 5.21
CA ARG A 126 -0.40 27.22 5.35
C ARG A 126 -0.14 26.50 4.03
N ILE A 127 -0.59 27.06 2.91
CA ILE A 127 -0.32 26.51 1.58
C ILE A 127 1.19 26.47 1.32
N ALA A 128 1.90 27.57 1.59
CA ALA A 128 3.36 27.62 1.43
C ALA A 128 4.07 26.57 2.31
N ALA A 129 3.71 26.47 3.60
CA ALA A 129 4.28 25.47 4.51
C ALA A 129 4.03 24.02 4.06
N GLY A 130 2.82 23.74 3.56
CA GLY A 130 2.47 22.44 2.99
C GLY A 130 3.27 22.09 1.74
N LEU A 131 3.47 23.05 0.83
CA LEU A 131 4.29 22.88 -0.37
C LEU A 131 5.77 22.69 -0.04
N ASP A 132 6.32 23.52 0.86
CA ASP A 132 7.70 23.40 1.31
C ASP A 132 7.98 22.05 1.95
N LYS A 133 7.02 21.51 2.72
CA LYS A 133 7.11 20.13 3.20
C LYS A 133 7.09 19.12 2.07
N LEU A 134 6.10 19.22 1.17
CA LEU A 134 5.89 18.25 0.11
C LEU A 134 7.17 18.02 -0.71
N PHE A 135 7.84 19.12 -1.07
CA PHE A 135 9.06 19.11 -1.86
C PHE A 135 10.35 19.02 -1.03
N GLY A 136 10.32 19.46 0.23
CA GLY A 136 11.47 19.46 1.15
C GLY A 136 11.57 18.26 2.09
N THR A 137 10.62 17.31 2.05
CA THR A 137 10.69 16.09 2.88
C THR A 137 11.87 15.24 2.41
N SER A 138 12.81 14.98 3.33
CA SER A 138 13.96 14.11 3.05
C SER A 138 13.54 12.65 2.86
N ASP A 139 14.32 11.88 2.12
CA ASP A 139 14.03 10.45 1.91
C ASP A 139 14.05 9.65 3.22
N ALA A 140 14.95 9.99 4.15
CA ALA A 140 14.98 9.38 5.49
C ALA A 140 13.66 9.60 6.24
N GLU A 141 13.10 10.80 6.15
CA GLU A 141 11.84 11.12 6.79
C GLU A 141 10.65 10.43 6.11
N ARG A 142 10.63 10.37 4.77
CA ARG A 142 9.62 9.60 4.03
C ARG A 142 9.64 8.13 4.46
N VAL A 143 10.83 7.54 4.54
CA VAL A 143 11.01 6.15 4.99
C VAL A 143 10.49 5.95 6.41
N ALA A 144 10.81 6.86 7.34
CA ALA A 144 10.32 6.77 8.71
C ALA A 144 8.79 6.89 8.83
N LEU A 145 8.17 7.78 8.04
CA LEU A 145 6.70 7.92 8.00
C LEU A 145 6.02 6.66 7.47
N TYR A 146 6.54 6.08 6.38
CA TYR A 146 6.04 4.81 5.83
C TYR A 146 6.27 3.63 6.77
N GLU A 147 7.41 3.56 7.46
CA GLU A 147 7.67 2.52 8.46
C GLU A 147 6.65 2.58 9.59
N ALA A 148 6.47 3.74 10.22
CA ALA A 148 5.54 3.91 11.33
C ALA A 148 4.08 3.63 10.93
N SER A 149 3.66 4.12 9.76
CA SER A 149 2.30 3.92 9.27
C SER A 149 2.00 2.44 8.95
N LEU A 150 2.92 1.74 8.30
CA LEU A 150 2.74 0.34 7.94
C LEU A 150 2.82 -0.59 9.15
N ILE A 151 3.65 -0.27 10.15
CA ILE A 151 3.67 -1.01 11.43
C ILE A 151 2.32 -0.87 12.14
N ARG A 152 1.76 0.34 12.19
CA ARG A 152 0.45 0.56 12.80
C ARG A 152 -0.67 -0.16 12.05
N TYR A 153 -0.60 -0.18 10.71
CA TYR A 153 -1.58 -0.83 9.85
C TYR A 153 -1.56 -2.35 10.00
N PHE A 154 -0.40 -3.00 9.79
CA PHE A 154 -0.29 -4.46 9.83
C PHE A 154 -0.13 -5.05 11.24
N GLN A 155 0.21 -4.23 12.25
CA GLN A 155 0.52 -4.68 13.61
C GLN A 155 1.41 -5.95 13.69
N PRO A 156 2.50 -6.04 12.90
CA PRO A 156 3.25 -7.28 12.71
C PRO A 156 3.86 -7.79 14.02
N PRO A 157 3.85 -9.11 14.31
CA PRO A 157 4.19 -9.67 15.62
C PRO A 157 5.57 -9.30 16.14
N PHE A 158 6.55 -9.05 15.26
CA PHE A 158 7.93 -8.75 15.66
C PHE A 158 8.23 -7.25 15.80
N ASN A 159 7.32 -6.35 15.42
CA ASN A 159 7.43 -4.93 15.76
C ASN A 159 6.84 -4.67 17.15
N LYS A 160 7.44 -3.74 17.90
CA LYS A 160 6.96 -3.30 19.22
C LYS A 160 6.59 -1.82 19.22
N GLU A 161 7.44 -1.00 18.63
CA GLU A 161 7.22 0.43 18.48
C GLU A 161 6.13 0.71 17.42
N PHE A 162 5.49 1.88 17.51
CA PHE A 162 4.45 2.38 16.59
C PHE A 162 3.14 1.58 16.50
N LYS A 163 3.07 0.37 17.06
CA LYS A 163 1.87 -0.48 17.04
C LYS A 163 0.65 0.18 17.63
N ASP A 164 0.77 0.80 18.80
CA ASP A 164 -0.36 1.43 19.52
C ASP A 164 -0.19 2.93 19.69
N SER A 165 1.04 3.42 19.49
CA SER A 165 1.40 4.82 19.72
C SER A 165 1.29 5.70 18.48
N PHE A 166 1.00 5.14 17.31
CA PHE A 166 0.84 5.91 16.07
C PHE A 166 -0.65 6.10 15.72
N PRO A 167 -1.10 7.31 15.35
CA PRO A 167 -0.38 8.58 15.37
C PRO A 167 -0.45 9.22 16.77
N SER A 168 0.68 9.59 17.37
CA SER A 168 0.70 10.41 18.59
C SER A 168 1.57 11.64 18.40
N THR A 169 1.12 12.74 19.00
CA THR A 169 1.72 14.08 18.92
C THR A 169 3.15 14.15 19.46
N ASN A 170 3.55 13.17 20.28
CA ASN A 170 4.87 13.13 20.91
C ASN A 170 5.93 12.35 20.11
N LEU A 171 5.58 11.85 18.92
CA LEU A 171 6.55 11.18 18.07
C LEU A 171 7.40 12.21 17.31
N LYS A 172 8.73 12.15 17.48
CA LYS A 172 9.69 12.98 16.73
C LYS A 172 9.49 12.91 15.22
N VAL A 173 9.02 11.76 14.73
CA VAL A 173 8.71 11.52 13.31
C VAL A 173 7.54 12.37 12.82
N LEU A 174 6.61 12.73 13.70
CA LEU A 174 5.41 13.52 13.37
C LEU A 174 5.53 15.01 13.74
N THR A 175 6.56 15.42 14.47
CA THR A 175 6.73 16.82 14.90
C THR A 175 6.69 17.79 13.72
N ASP A 176 7.42 17.52 12.65
CA ASP A 176 7.42 18.38 11.45
C ASP A 176 6.09 18.33 10.68
N CYS A 177 5.34 17.22 10.76
CA CYS A 177 3.99 17.13 10.21
C CYS A 177 2.98 18.00 10.99
N HIS A 178 3.08 18.02 12.32
CA HIS A 178 2.24 18.86 13.17
C HIS A 178 2.58 20.35 13.04
N GLU A 179 3.87 20.71 12.98
CA GLU A 179 4.30 22.10 12.78
C GLU A 179 3.78 22.69 11.47
N LYS A 180 3.58 21.85 10.45
CA LYS A 180 3.13 22.25 9.10
C LYS A 180 1.66 21.97 8.83
N ASP A 181 0.88 21.69 9.87
CA ASP A 181 -0.59 21.55 9.82
C ASP A 181 -1.09 20.45 8.87
N PHE A 182 -0.40 19.30 8.80
CA PHE A 182 -0.84 18.18 7.98
C PHE A 182 -2.04 17.45 8.61
N ALA A 183 -3.14 17.38 7.87
CA ALA A 183 -4.38 16.78 8.37
C ALA A 183 -4.29 15.25 8.60
N GLY A 184 -3.46 14.56 7.81
CA GLY A 184 -3.41 13.10 7.80
C GLY A 184 -2.24 12.56 6.99
N LEU A 185 -1.90 11.29 7.23
CA LEU A 185 -0.92 10.51 6.50
C LEU A 185 -1.60 9.35 5.80
N ILE A 186 -1.30 9.18 4.50
CA ILE A 186 -1.74 8.03 3.71
C ILE A 186 -0.49 7.33 3.19
N SER A 187 -0.38 6.03 3.46
CA SER A 187 0.70 5.19 2.94
C SER A 187 0.11 4.04 2.15
N GLU A 188 0.59 3.88 0.92
CA GLU A 188 0.05 2.91 -0.03
C GLU A 188 1.14 1.93 -0.45
N ILE A 189 0.82 0.64 -0.40
CA ILE A 189 1.58 -0.41 -1.08
C ILE A 189 0.73 -0.84 -2.28
N CYS A 190 1.12 -0.37 -3.45
CA CYS A 190 0.52 -0.70 -4.74
C CYS A 190 1.51 -1.56 -5.53
N ILE A 191 1.14 -2.81 -5.76
CA ILE A 191 1.94 -3.75 -6.55
C ILE A 191 1.06 -4.19 -7.71
N ASP A 192 1.03 -3.37 -8.75
CA ASP A 192 0.09 -3.47 -9.88
C ASP A 192 0.30 -4.72 -10.76
N GLU A 193 1.42 -5.41 -10.57
CA GLU A 193 1.85 -6.49 -11.45
C GLU A 193 2.12 -7.84 -10.77
N LEU A 194 2.04 -7.94 -9.44
CA LEU A 194 2.31 -9.20 -8.76
C LEU A 194 1.02 -9.78 -8.14
N PRO A 195 0.66 -11.04 -8.49
CA PRO A 195 -0.56 -11.67 -8.02
C PRO A 195 -0.35 -12.25 -6.62
N PHE A 196 -0.06 -11.40 -5.63
CA PHE A 196 -0.05 -11.80 -4.22
C PHE A 196 -0.77 -10.79 -3.34
N LYS A 197 -1.19 -11.24 -2.16
CA LYS A 197 -1.84 -10.42 -1.14
C LYS A 197 -0.97 -10.34 0.10
N LEU A 198 -0.93 -9.18 0.72
CA LEU A 198 -0.36 -9.00 2.05
C LEU A 198 -1.49 -9.10 3.08
N THR A 199 -1.20 -9.71 4.22
CA THR A 199 -2.15 -9.87 5.32
C THR A 199 -1.43 -9.86 6.66
N SER A 200 -2.18 -9.66 7.74
CA SER A 200 -1.70 -9.79 9.11
C SER A 200 -2.88 -10.17 10.02
N GLU A 201 -2.63 -10.39 11.31
CA GLU A 201 -3.74 -10.60 12.27
C GLU A 201 -4.71 -9.41 12.33
N ALA A 202 -4.24 -8.19 12.05
CA ALA A 202 -5.04 -6.97 12.07
C ALA A 202 -5.67 -6.61 10.71
N VAL A 203 -5.20 -7.21 9.60
CA VAL A 203 -5.53 -6.79 8.23
C VAL A 203 -5.84 -8.00 7.36
N GLU A 204 -7.05 -8.02 6.81
CA GLU A 204 -7.51 -9.01 5.84
C GLU A 204 -6.63 -9.05 4.58
N PRO A 205 -6.53 -10.20 3.89
CA PRO A 205 -5.72 -10.33 2.68
C PRO A 205 -6.12 -9.33 1.59
N ALA A 206 -5.21 -8.42 1.27
CA ALA A 206 -5.43 -7.40 0.24
C ALA A 206 -4.23 -7.28 -0.71
N GLN A 207 -4.52 -7.10 -2.00
CA GLN A 207 -3.50 -6.80 -3.01
C GLN A 207 -3.03 -5.34 -2.88
N TYR A 208 -3.97 -4.42 -2.64
CA TYR A 208 -3.71 -3.01 -2.40
C TYR A 208 -3.88 -2.71 -0.92
N ASN A 209 -2.81 -2.26 -0.28
CA ASN A 209 -2.82 -1.94 1.14
C ASN A 209 -2.69 -0.43 1.31
N ILE A 210 -3.74 0.20 1.84
CA ILE A 210 -3.82 1.65 2.01
C ILE A 210 -4.04 1.95 3.49
N ALA A 211 -2.98 2.39 4.15
CA ALA A 211 -3.01 2.81 5.53
C ALA A 211 -3.34 4.30 5.59
N ARG A 212 -4.42 4.67 6.29
CA ARG A 212 -4.86 6.06 6.46
C ARG A 212 -4.91 6.40 7.94
N PHE A 213 -4.22 7.47 8.32
CA PHE A 213 -4.16 7.95 9.70
C PHE A 213 -4.40 9.44 9.75
N ASP A 214 -5.32 9.85 10.60
CA ASP A 214 -5.56 11.26 10.89
C ASP A 214 -4.55 11.74 11.93
N LEU A 215 -3.91 12.88 11.66
CA LEU A 215 -2.89 13.43 12.56
C LEU A 215 -3.47 14.44 13.57
N HIS A 216 -4.76 14.74 13.46
CA HIS A 216 -5.45 15.67 14.35
C HIS A 216 -6.71 15.01 14.91
N GLU A 217 -7.04 15.34 16.16
CA GLU A 217 -8.29 14.97 16.80
C GLU A 217 -9.49 15.63 16.10
N ASP A 218 -10.64 14.95 16.13
CA ASP A 218 -11.87 15.35 15.42
C ASP A 218 -12.34 16.77 15.77
N GLU A 219 -12.10 17.24 17.00
CA GLU A 219 -12.46 18.61 17.43
C GLU A 219 -11.62 19.68 16.73
N ALA A 220 -10.31 19.45 16.57
CA ALA A 220 -9.44 20.32 15.78
C ALA A 220 -9.85 20.30 14.30
N ARG A 221 -10.32 19.15 13.80
CA ARG A 221 -10.80 18.98 12.43
C ARG A 221 -12.14 19.68 12.16
N ARG A 222 -13.07 19.67 13.11
CA ARG A 222 -14.36 20.39 13.01
C ARG A 222 -14.15 21.90 12.84
N MET A 223 -13.14 22.48 13.47
CA MET A 223 -12.79 23.90 13.31
C MET A 223 -12.36 24.25 11.87
N PHE A 224 -11.88 23.29 11.07
CA PHE A 224 -11.55 23.54 9.65
C PHE A 224 -12.78 23.69 8.75
N PHE A 225 -13.84 22.91 9.02
CA PHE A 225 -15.01 22.81 8.14
C PHE A 225 -16.26 23.51 8.68
N SER A 226 -16.27 23.92 9.94
CA SER A 226 -17.43 24.59 10.53
C SER A 226 -17.43 26.08 10.15
N PRO A 227 -18.56 26.62 9.68
CA PRO A 227 -18.75 28.06 9.64
C PRO A 227 -18.61 28.60 11.07
N LYS A 228 -17.83 29.67 11.28
CA LYS A 228 -17.95 30.43 12.53
C LYS A 228 -19.39 30.92 12.61
N VAL A 229 -20.09 30.51 13.67
CA VAL A 229 -21.39 31.09 14.07
C VAL A 229 -21.17 32.54 14.48
#